data_AF-A0AAW8UCT8-F1
#
_entry.id   AF-A0AAW8UCT8-F1
#
_cell.length_a   1.000
_cell.length_b   1.000
_cell.length_c   1.000
_cell.angle_alpha   90.00
_cell.angle_beta   90.00
_cell.angle_gamma   90.00
#
_symmetry.space_group_name_H-M   'P 1'
#
loop_
_entity.id
_entity.type
_entity.pdbx_description
1 polymer ?
#
loop_
_entity_poly.entity_id
_entity_poly.type
_entity_poly.pdbx_seq_one_letter_code
_entity_poly.pdbx_strand_id
1 'polypeptide(L)'
;MFTNSIIISSYAVNNAVESLKKLKKSEDKLKKILKLKVKNNDKLENYLNTVNNISKNNVDLMDIIIKAGLKPTQERSVFKYSELFNKKLILEIEGADRKSAEVSINILHNTHSSMNNKLRQIYNTKNDNVQSNDEIIKSAMNIIKKEKKEEKRYEYRINL
;
A
#
# COMPACT_ATOMS: atom_id res chain seq x y z
N MET A 1 -21.10 -24.56 1.46
CA MET A 1 -19.66 -24.67 1.11
C MET A 1 -19.01 -23.31 1.36
N PHE A 2 -18.34 -23.11 2.50
CA PHE A 2 -17.73 -21.81 2.92
C PHE A 2 -16.20 -21.88 3.07
N THR A 3 -15.57 -23.00 2.73
CA THR A 3 -14.15 -23.24 2.98
C THR A 3 -13.22 -22.57 1.97
N ASN A 4 -13.67 -22.32 0.74
CA ASN A 4 -12.81 -21.72 -0.29
C ASN A 4 -12.46 -20.25 -0.04
N SER A 5 -13.37 -19.43 0.51
CA SER A 5 -13.11 -17.98 0.69
C SER A 5 -12.04 -17.70 1.76
N ILE A 6 -12.04 -18.48 2.84
CA ILE A 6 -11.07 -18.36 3.94
C ILE A 6 -9.67 -18.80 3.49
N ILE A 7 -9.59 -19.87 2.68
CA ILE A 7 -8.32 -20.40 2.15
C ILE A 7 -7.71 -19.44 1.10
N ILE A 8 -8.54 -18.86 0.22
CA ILE A 8 -8.07 -17.87 -0.77
C ILE A 8 -7.57 -16.60 -0.05
N SER A 9 -8.27 -16.19 1.00
CA SER A 9 -7.89 -15.03 1.82
C SER A 9 -6.54 -15.21 2.50
N SER A 10 -6.23 -16.39 3.06
CA SER A 10 -4.94 -16.64 3.70
C SER A 10 -3.78 -16.70 2.71
N TYR A 11 -4.01 -17.29 1.52
CA TYR A 11 -3.00 -17.33 0.45
C TYR A 11 -2.67 -15.92 -0.09
N ALA A 12 -3.69 -15.10 -0.34
CA ALA A 12 -3.50 -13.72 -0.82
C ALA A 12 -2.74 -12.85 0.20
N VAL A 13 -3.07 -12.98 1.49
CA VAL A 13 -2.35 -12.31 2.59
C VAL A 13 -0.89 -12.73 2.63
N ASN A 14 -0.61 -14.04 2.54
CA ASN A 14 0.75 -14.55 2.54
C ASN A 14 1.56 -14.00 1.36
N ASN A 15 0.98 -13.95 0.15
CA ASN A 15 1.65 -13.40 -1.02
C ASN A 15 1.98 -11.91 -0.87
N ALA A 16 1.07 -11.13 -0.27
CA ALA A 16 1.30 -9.71 0.01
C ALA A 16 2.47 -9.52 1.00
N VAL A 17 2.51 -10.31 2.07
CA VAL A 17 3.62 -10.29 3.05
C VAL A 17 4.93 -10.76 2.40
N GLU A 18 4.91 -11.80 1.57
CA GLU A 18 6.11 -12.26 0.86
C GLU A 18 6.63 -11.22 -0.14
N SER A 19 5.75 -10.50 -0.83
CA SER A 19 6.17 -9.40 -1.71
C SER A 19 6.82 -8.25 -0.92
N LEU A 20 6.33 -7.93 0.29
CA LEU A 20 7.01 -6.99 1.19
C LEU A 20 8.40 -7.48 1.62
N LYS A 21 8.54 -8.77 1.96
CA LYS A 21 9.84 -9.36 2.29
C LYS A 21 10.82 -9.25 1.12
N LYS A 22 10.36 -9.51 -0.11
CA LYS A 22 11.17 -9.33 -1.32
C LYS A 22 11.62 -7.88 -1.49
N LEU A 23 10.71 -6.92 -1.32
CA LEU A 23 11.05 -5.49 -1.34
C LEU A 23 12.15 -5.16 -0.33
N LYS A 24 12.00 -5.60 0.93
CA LYS A 24 12.99 -5.33 1.99
C LYS A 24 14.36 -5.95 1.68
N LYS A 25 14.37 -7.18 1.13
CA LYS A 25 15.61 -7.83 0.67
C LYS A 25 16.30 -7.02 -0.44
N SER A 26 15.54 -6.42 -1.35
CA SER A 26 16.08 -5.55 -2.40
C SER A 26 16.63 -4.24 -1.82
N GLU A 27 15.95 -3.61 -0.85
CA GLU A 27 16.50 -2.45 -0.13
C GLU A 27 17.85 -2.76 0.51
N ASP A 28 17.95 -3.89 1.21
CA ASP A 28 19.19 -4.30 1.88
C ASP A 28 20.31 -4.62 0.90
N LYS A 29 19.98 -5.22 -0.25
CA LYS A 29 20.95 -5.46 -1.33
C LYS A 29 21.47 -4.13 -1.90
N LEU A 30 20.58 -3.19 -2.19
CA LEU A 30 20.98 -1.87 -2.70
C LEU A 30 21.80 -1.09 -1.66
N LYS A 31 21.43 -1.14 -0.38
CA LYS A 31 22.23 -0.54 0.72
C LYS A 31 23.66 -1.07 0.76
N LYS A 32 23.86 -2.39 0.60
CA LYS A 32 25.20 -3.00 0.58
C LYS A 32 26.02 -2.51 -0.61
N ILE A 33 25.42 -2.47 -1.79
CA ILE A 33 26.07 -1.94 -3.01
C ILE A 33 26.48 -0.49 -2.81
N LEU A 34 25.56 0.35 -2.30
CA LEU A 34 25.83 1.77 -2.10
C LEU A 34 26.92 2.02 -1.07
N LYS A 35 26.95 1.27 0.04
CA LYS A 35 28.04 1.35 1.03
C LYS A 35 29.41 1.12 0.41
N LEU A 36 29.54 0.15 -0.50
CA LEU A 36 30.79 -0.09 -1.21
C LEU A 36 31.11 1.06 -2.19
N LYS A 37 30.09 1.54 -2.90
CA LYS A 37 30.24 2.58 -3.93
C LYS A 37 30.64 3.94 -3.37
N VAL A 38 30.17 4.28 -2.16
CA VAL A 38 30.41 5.60 -1.53
C VAL A 38 31.53 5.59 -0.50
N LYS A 39 32.22 4.46 -0.28
CA LYS A 39 33.22 4.27 0.79
C LYS A 39 34.34 5.33 0.80
N ASN A 40 34.65 5.92 -0.35
CA ASN A 40 35.70 6.95 -0.48
C ASN A 40 35.11 8.35 -0.75
N ASN A 41 33.82 8.55 -0.45
CA ASN A 41 33.13 9.82 -0.62
C ASN A 41 32.33 10.15 0.64
N ASP A 42 32.97 10.83 1.58
CA ASP A 42 32.43 11.18 2.89
C ASP A 42 31.07 11.88 2.81
N LYS A 43 30.87 12.75 1.81
CA LYS A 43 29.60 13.46 1.61
C LYS A 43 28.46 12.48 1.29
N LEU A 44 28.70 11.56 0.35
CA LEU A 44 27.69 10.57 -0.04
C LEU A 44 27.53 9.47 1.02
N GLU A 45 28.58 9.12 1.74
CA GLU A 45 28.50 8.20 2.88
C GLU A 45 27.64 8.79 4.01
N ASN A 46 27.88 10.05 4.37
CA ASN A 46 27.05 10.78 5.34
C ASN A 46 25.60 10.89 4.88
N TYR A 47 25.38 11.12 3.58
CA TYR A 47 24.04 11.16 3.02
C TYR A 47 23.33 9.81 3.14
N LEU A 48 23.99 8.71 2.75
CA LEU A 48 23.47 7.35 2.90
C LEU A 48 23.16 7.01 4.36
N ASN A 49 24.02 7.40 5.30
CA ASN A 49 23.81 7.20 6.73
C ASN A 49 22.58 7.96 7.24
N THR A 50 22.39 9.20 6.79
CA THR A 50 21.20 10.01 7.12
C THR A 50 19.92 9.33 6.63
N VAL A 51 19.90 8.87 5.37
CA VAL A 51 18.76 8.13 4.79
C VAL A 51 18.45 6.86 5.58
N ASN A 52 19.48 6.09 5.95
CA ASN A 52 19.31 4.87 6.74
C ASN A 52 18.79 5.14 8.16
N ASN A 53 19.14 6.28 8.76
CA ASN A 53 18.71 6.65 10.11
C ASN A 53 17.29 7.22 10.13
N ILE A 54 16.85 7.95 9.10
CA ILE A 54 15.45 8.40 8.96
C ILE A 54 14.50 7.19 8.92
N SER A 55 14.90 6.10 8.26
CA SER A 55 14.16 4.84 8.26
C SER A 55 14.02 4.21 9.66
N LYS A 56 14.96 4.47 10.58
CA LYS A 56 14.93 3.95 11.96
C LYS A 56 14.11 4.81 12.93
N ASN A 57 14.12 6.13 12.75
CA ASN A 57 13.43 7.06 13.65
C ASN A 57 11.93 7.15 13.37
N ASN A 58 11.50 6.72 12.18
CA ASN A 58 10.09 6.59 11.84
C ASN A 58 9.61 5.16 12.11
N VAL A 59 8.32 5.02 12.41
CA VAL A 59 7.68 3.71 12.48
C VAL A 59 7.80 3.03 11.11
N ASP A 60 8.61 1.98 11.03
CA ASP A 60 8.74 1.13 9.83
C ASP A 60 7.55 0.16 9.79
N LEU A 61 6.50 0.56 9.06
CA LEU A 61 5.30 -0.25 8.90
C LEU A 61 5.57 -1.50 8.06
N MET A 62 6.62 -1.53 7.22
CA MET A 62 6.97 -2.75 6.50
C MET A 62 7.37 -3.84 7.49
N ASP A 63 8.22 -3.51 8.46
CA ASP A 63 8.64 -4.47 9.50
C ASP A 63 7.48 -4.91 10.38
N ILE A 64 6.61 -3.98 10.75
CA ILE A 64 5.43 -4.30 11.57
C ILE A 64 4.53 -5.30 10.83
N ILE A 65 4.22 -5.05 9.55
CA ILE A 65 3.37 -5.95 8.76
C ILE A 65 4.02 -7.31 8.57
N ILE A 66 5.32 -7.34 8.28
CA ILE A 66 6.05 -8.61 8.08
C ILE A 66 5.99 -9.48 9.34
N LYS A 67 6.06 -8.86 10.53
CA LYS A 67 6.03 -9.58 11.83
C LYS A 67 4.62 -9.90 12.32
N ALA A 68 3.72 -8.93 12.28
CA ALA A 68 2.38 -9.02 12.85
C ALA A 68 1.33 -9.58 11.86
N GLY A 69 1.69 -9.66 10.58
CA GLY A 69 0.77 -10.05 9.51
C GLY A 69 -0.07 -8.90 8.99
N LEU A 70 -0.89 -9.19 7.98
CA LEU A 70 -1.71 -8.24 7.25
C LEU A 70 -3.18 -8.68 7.29
N LYS A 71 -4.11 -7.72 7.32
CA LYS A 71 -5.53 -8.06 7.23
C LYS A 71 -5.93 -8.46 5.81
N PRO A 72 -6.85 -9.42 5.66
CA PRO A 72 -7.41 -9.82 4.36
C PRO A 72 -7.97 -8.73 3.47
N THR A 73 -8.31 -7.54 3.99
CA THR A 73 -8.86 -6.44 3.17
C THR A 73 -7.78 -5.53 2.58
N GLN A 74 -6.52 -5.76 2.97
CA GLN A 74 -5.38 -4.91 2.65
C GLN A 74 -4.37 -5.58 1.71
N GLU A 75 -4.46 -6.90 1.53
CA GLU A 75 -3.55 -7.70 0.71
C GLU A 75 -3.37 -7.16 -0.71
N ARG A 76 -4.46 -6.85 -1.41
CA ARG A 76 -4.37 -6.42 -2.82
C ARG A 76 -3.53 -5.16 -2.98
N SER A 77 -3.76 -4.16 -2.13
CA SER A 77 -3.06 -2.88 -2.17
C SER A 77 -1.59 -3.04 -1.75
N VAL A 78 -1.34 -3.79 -0.68
CA VAL A 78 0.02 -4.05 -0.22
C VAL A 78 0.83 -4.77 -1.30
N PHE A 79 0.31 -5.87 -1.85
CA PHE A 79 0.96 -6.64 -2.90
C PHE A 79 1.28 -5.78 -4.14
N LYS A 80 0.31 -4.97 -4.59
CA LYS A 80 0.49 -4.10 -5.76
C LYS A 80 1.65 -3.13 -5.58
N TYR A 81 1.70 -2.43 -4.45
CA TYR A 81 2.74 -1.43 -4.22
C TYR A 81 4.09 -2.05 -3.90
N SER A 82 4.13 -3.15 -3.13
CA SER A 82 5.38 -3.86 -2.84
C SER A 82 6.02 -4.41 -4.12
N GLU A 83 5.23 -5.01 -5.02
CA GLU A 83 5.73 -5.49 -6.32
C GLU A 83 6.27 -4.35 -7.19
N LEU A 84 5.52 -3.24 -7.30
CA LEU A 84 5.92 -2.09 -8.10
C LEU A 84 7.26 -1.50 -7.62
N PHE A 85 7.37 -1.28 -6.31
CA PHE A 85 8.57 -0.73 -5.70
C PHE A 85 9.73 -1.72 -5.74
N ASN A 86 9.46 -3.02 -5.58
CA ASN A 86 10.50 -4.04 -5.68
C ASN A 86 11.09 -4.08 -7.11
N LYS A 87 10.26 -4.02 -8.15
CA LYS A 87 10.72 -3.92 -9.54
C LYS A 87 11.59 -2.69 -9.77
N LYS A 88 11.21 -1.54 -9.20
CA LYS A 88 12.03 -0.32 -9.27
C LYS A 88 13.41 -0.51 -8.64
N LEU A 89 13.49 -1.15 -7.47
CA LEU A 89 14.77 -1.44 -6.82
C LEU A 89 15.61 -2.46 -7.59
N ILE A 90 14.99 -3.49 -8.17
CA ILE A 90 15.71 -4.49 -8.98
C ILE A 90 16.37 -3.82 -10.19
N LEU A 91 15.65 -2.98 -10.93
CA LEU A 91 16.20 -2.22 -12.05
C LEU A 91 17.35 -1.30 -11.61
N GLU A 92 17.23 -0.70 -10.42
CA GLU A 92 18.30 0.12 -9.87
C GLU A 92 19.52 -0.71 -9.50
N ILE A 93 19.34 -1.89 -8.91
CA ILE A 93 20.42 -2.82 -8.54
C ILE A 93 21.15 -3.32 -9.79
N GLU A 94 20.42 -3.71 -10.83
CA GLU A 94 20.99 -4.19 -12.11
C GLU A 94 21.68 -3.06 -12.89
N GLY A 95 21.22 -1.82 -12.71
CA GLY A 95 21.82 -0.63 -13.29
C GLY A 95 22.84 0.09 -12.39
N ALA A 96 23.11 -0.43 -11.20
CA ALA A 96 23.77 0.34 -10.13
C ALA A 96 25.17 0.80 -10.50
N ASP A 97 25.91 0.01 -11.27
CA ASP A 97 27.27 0.35 -11.69
C ASP A 97 27.31 1.58 -12.60
N ARG A 98 26.30 1.74 -13.46
CA ARG A 98 26.20 2.82 -14.46
C ARG A 98 25.62 4.13 -13.92
N LYS A 99 24.93 4.11 -12.78
CA LYS A 99 24.22 5.28 -12.25
C LYS A 99 25.01 6.01 -11.17
N SER A 100 24.75 7.31 -11.01
CA SER A 100 25.31 8.08 -9.89
C SER A 100 24.85 7.48 -8.55
N ALA A 101 25.78 7.33 -7.61
CA ALA A 101 25.48 6.82 -6.28
C ALA A 101 24.44 7.71 -5.55
N GLU A 102 24.47 9.02 -5.77
CA GLU A 102 23.47 9.95 -5.21
C GLU A 102 22.05 9.63 -5.71
N VAL A 103 21.90 9.38 -7.01
CA VAL A 103 20.62 9.01 -7.61
C VAL A 103 20.11 7.69 -7.02
N SER A 104 21.00 6.71 -6.86
CA SER A 104 20.66 5.43 -6.25
C SER A 104 20.25 5.57 -4.77
N ILE A 105 20.93 6.44 -4.00
CA ILE A 105 20.54 6.77 -2.61
C ILE A 105 19.14 7.41 -2.58
N ASN A 106 18.86 8.35 -3.48
CA ASN A 106 17.55 8.98 -3.60
C ASN A 106 16.45 7.97 -3.94
N ILE A 107 16.73 7.04 -4.86
CA ILE A 107 15.78 5.98 -5.22
C ILE A 107 15.50 5.07 -4.03
N LEU A 108 16.53 4.67 -3.28
CA LEU A 108 16.37 3.89 -2.06
C LEU A 108 15.48 4.63 -1.05
N HIS A 109 15.80 5.89 -0.73
CA HIS A 109 15.05 6.70 0.23
C HIS A 109 13.58 6.86 -0.18
N ASN A 110 13.35 7.29 -1.43
CA ASN A 110 12.02 7.57 -1.94
C ASN A 110 11.17 6.31 -2.00
N THR A 111 11.77 5.16 -2.32
CA THR A 111 11.05 3.88 -2.37
C THR A 111 10.59 3.46 -0.98
N HIS A 112 11.50 3.47 0.00
CA HIS A 112 11.17 3.15 1.39
C HIS A 112 10.09 4.08 1.96
N SER A 113 10.30 5.40 1.82
CA SER A 113 9.35 6.42 2.30
C SER A 113 7.98 6.30 1.64
N SER A 114 7.95 6.09 0.31
CA SER A 114 6.69 5.92 -0.42
C SER A 114 5.94 4.66 -0.01
N MET A 115 6.65 3.54 0.17
CA MET A 115 6.03 2.31 0.65
C MET A 115 5.48 2.50 2.06
N ASN A 116 6.28 3.05 2.97
CA ASN A 116 5.85 3.28 4.35
C ASN A 116 4.62 4.21 4.42
N ASN A 117 4.58 5.25 3.60
CA ASN A 117 3.42 6.14 3.49
C ASN A 117 2.19 5.43 2.93
N LYS A 118 2.36 4.55 1.93
CA LYS A 118 1.25 3.74 1.40
C LYS A 118 0.72 2.77 2.43
N LEU A 119 1.59 2.12 3.19
CA LEU A 119 1.19 1.25 4.29
C LEU A 119 0.43 2.02 5.36
N ARG A 120 0.87 3.24 5.69
CA ARG A 120 0.16 4.12 6.63
C ARG A 120 -1.24 4.45 6.14
N GLN A 121 -1.38 4.80 4.86
CA GLN A 121 -2.69 5.05 4.24
C GLN A 121 -3.60 3.82 4.34
N ILE A 122 -3.08 2.64 3.99
CA ILE A 122 -3.81 1.36 4.04
C ILE A 122 -4.21 0.97 5.47
N TYR A 123 -3.34 1.21 6.45
CA TYR A 123 -3.63 0.96 7.87
C TYR A 123 -4.69 1.92 8.41
N ASN A 124 -4.61 3.18 8.01
CA ASN A 124 -5.53 4.24 8.45
C ASN A 124 -6.85 4.25 7.67
N THR A 125 -7.04 3.41 6.63
CA THR A 125 -8.30 3.31 5.88
C THR A 125 -9.46 2.70 6.71
N LYS A 126 -9.38 2.77 8.04
CA LYS A 126 -10.40 2.29 8.97
C LYS A 126 -11.53 3.29 9.27
N ASN A 127 -11.52 4.52 8.71
CA ASN A 127 -12.54 5.51 9.06
C ASN A 127 -13.42 6.06 7.92
N ASP A 128 -13.02 5.99 6.64
CA ASP A 128 -13.72 6.80 5.62
C ASP A 128 -14.52 6.02 4.56
N ASN A 129 -14.46 4.68 4.56
CA ASN A 129 -15.11 3.85 3.52
C ASN A 129 -16.14 2.85 4.07
N VAL A 130 -16.80 3.20 5.16
CA VAL A 130 -18.11 2.65 5.49
C VAL A 130 -19.12 3.80 5.48
N GLN A 131 -19.39 4.35 4.30
CA GLN A 131 -20.78 4.68 4.03
C GLN A 131 -21.47 3.32 4.08
N SER A 132 -22.08 3.01 5.24
CA SER A 132 -22.70 1.72 5.48
C SER A 132 -23.57 1.42 4.28
N ASN A 133 -23.51 0.20 3.74
CA ASN A 133 -24.46 -0.23 2.72
C ASN A 133 -25.91 0.05 3.19
N ASP A 134 -26.16 0.12 4.50
CA ASP A 134 -27.44 0.55 5.05
C ASP A 134 -27.81 2.01 4.75
N GLU A 135 -26.86 2.94 4.65
CA GLU A 135 -27.15 4.34 4.27
C GLU A 135 -27.47 4.47 2.78
N ILE A 136 -26.75 3.73 1.93
CA ILE A 136 -27.03 3.66 0.50
C ILE A 136 -28.40 2.99 0.27
N ILE A 137 -28.67 1.88 0.97
CA ILE A 137 -29.95 1.17 0.93
C ILE A 137 -31.08 2.05 1.49
N LYS A 138 -30.88 2.76 2.62
CA LYS A 138 -31.88 3.70 3.16
C LYS A 138 -32.17 4.85 2.20
N SER A 139 -31.14 5.40 1.57
CA SER A 139 -31.29 6.46 0.56
C SER A 139 -32.11 5.95 -0.64
N ALA A 140 -31.75 4.78 -1.20
CA ALA A 140 -32.48 4.15 -2.29
C ALA A 140 -33.94 3.83 -1.91
N MET A 141 -34.19 3.28 -0.72
CA MET A 141 -35.54 3.01 -0.22
C MET A 141 -36.38 4.30 -0.05
N ASN A 142 -35.75 5.41 0.34
CA ASN A 142 -36.45 6.69 0.47
C ASN A 142 -36.82 7.29 -0.90
N ILE A 143 -35.97 7.10 -1.92
CA ILE A 143 -36.28 7.50 -3.31
C ILE A 143 -37.48 6.69 -3.83
N ILE A 144 -37.45 5.35 -3.70
CA ILE A 144 -38.55 4.47 -4.14
C ILE A 144 -39.87 4.81 -3.42
N LYS A 145 -39.81 5.14 -2.11
CA LYS A 145 -41.01 5.56 -1.37
C LYS A 145 -41.59 6.89 -1.85
N LYS A 146 -40.76 7.83 -2.31
CA LYS A 146 -41.23 9.11 -2.86
C LYS A 146 -41.89 8.90 -4.22
N GLU A 147 -41.27 8.12 -5.11
CA GLU A 147 -41.81 7.81 -6.44
C GLU A 147 -43.18 7.13 -6.34
N LYS A 148 -43.32 6.11 -5.48
CA LYS A 148 -44.62 5.44 -5.24
C LYS A 148 -45.70 6.35 -4.67
N LYS A 149 -45.32 7.41 -3.94
CA LYS A 149 -46.26 8.38 -3.37
C LYS A 149 -46.71 9.40 -4.43
N GLU A 150 -45.85 9.71 -5.39
CA GLU A 150 -46.17 10.55 -6.54
C GLU A 150 -47.06 9.80 -7.54
N GLU A 151 -46.74 8.55 -7.89
CA GLU A 151 -47.59 7.72 -8.77
C GLU A 151 -49.04 7.63 -8.28
N LYS A 152 -49.24 7.36 -6.98
CA LYS A 152 -50.59 7.36 -6.38
C LYS A 152 -51.30 8.72 -6.44
N ARG A 153 -50.56 9.83 -6.40
CA ARG A 153 -51.15 11.17 -6.56
C ARG A 153 -51.54 11.47 -7.99
N TYR A 154 -50.81 10.94 -8.97
CA TYR A 154 -51.16 11.05 -10.38
C TYR A 154 -52.38 10.18 -10.74
N GLU A 155 -52.43 8.93 -10.26
CA GLU A 155 -53.60 8.05 -10.48
C GLU A 155 -54.90 8.65 -9.89
N TYR A 156 -54.82 9.29 -8.73
CA TYR A 156 -55.99 9.92 -8.11
C TYR A 156 -56.48 11.17 -8.87
N ARG A 157 -55.59 11.87 -9.60
CA ARG A 157 -55.93 13.04 -10.40
C ARG A 157 -56.50 12.70 -11.78
N ILE A 158 -56.25 11.50 -12.28
CA ILE A 158 -56.78 11.02 -13.56
C ILE A 158 -58.21 10.44 -13.40
N ASN A 159 -58.55 9.99 -12.18
CA ASN A 159 -59.85 9.39 -11.85
C ASN A 159 -60.85 10.36 -11.17
N LEU A 160 -60.59 11.66 -11.20
CA LEU A 160 -61.49 12.75 -10.78
C LEU A 160 -61.92 13.55 -12.02
#